data_AF-M8D317-F1
#
_entry.id   AF-M8D317-F1
#
_cell.length_a   1.000
_cell.length_b   1.000
_cell.length_c   1.000
_cell.angle_alpha   90.00
_cell.angle_beta   90.00
_cell.angle_gamma   90.00
#
_symmetry.space_group_name_H-M   'P 1'
#
loop_
_entity.id
_entity.type
_entity.pdbx_description
1 polymer ?
#
loop_
_entity_poly.entity_id
_entity_poly.type
_entity_poly.pdbx_seq_one_letter_code
_entity_poly.pdbx_strand_id
1 'polypeptide(L)'
;MIKKSFLIFCALVSFLFSGCQSERIKGFIVFGKWDGVYVAKKDDPFVLNFILLSDSPLTNVTSIDFPEIAHAIDDMQYDLIEGDKYKDFQLFNIAVNLHLKEVSSTTISKITLIFDQKYKETFPIGHIKLVVGEKGIFTPQNEYVTAYPNTQFFQAKLKNISEHTIHIKRVTVENSFLQIKDIKINDKSEKQSVGANETINIYFNPWC
;
A
#
# COMPACT_ATOMS: atom_id res chain seq x y z
N MET A 1 -44.68 -36.30 41.23
CA MET A 1 -43.93 -36.61 39.99
C MET A 1 -43.91 -35.49 38.93
N ILE A 2 -44.55 -34.33 39.16
CA ILE A 2 -44.73 -33.27 38.13
C ILE A 2 -43.51 -32.34 37.95
N LYS A 3 -42.61 -32.24 38.94
CA LYS A 3 -41.47 -31.29 38.89
C LYS A 3 -40.32 -31.71 37.98
N LYS A 4 -40.14 -33.02 37.68
CA LYS A 4 -39.04 -33.49 36.83
C LYS A 4 -39.29 -33.27 35.34
N SER A 5 -40.55 -33.37 34.90
CA SER A 5 -40.90 -33.18 33.47
C SER A 5 -40.83 -31.74 33.01
N PHE A 6 -41.07 -30.77 33.90
CA PHE A 6 -41.03 -29.34 33.55
C PHE A 6 -39.60 -28.84 33.29
N LEU A 7 -38.62 -29.36 34.05
CA LEU A 7 -37.20 -29.04 33.88
C LEU A 7 -36.63 -29.55 32.55
N ILE A 8 -37.07 -30.73 32.11
CA ILE A 8 -36.63 -31.32 30.83
C ILE A 8 -37.21 -30.52 29.66
N PHE A 9 -38.46 -30.04 29.77
CA PHE A 9 -39.08 -29.24 28.72
C PHE A 9 -38.43 -27.84 28.58
N CYS A 10 -38.09 -27.19 29.69
CA CYS A 10 -37.37 -25.91 29.64
C CYS A 10 -35.94 -26.04 29.06
N ALA A 11 -35.25 -27.15 29.33
CA ALA A 11 -33.93 -27.42 28.76
C ALA A 11 -33.99 -27.70 27.24
N LEU A 12 -35.03 -28.39 26.76
CA LEU A 12 -35.22 -28.66 25.33
C LEU A 12 -35.62 -27.41 24.54
N VAL A 13 -36.40 -26.51 25.14
CA VAL A 13 -36.78 -25.24 24.51
C VAL A 13 -35.59 -24.27 24.47
N SER A 14 -34.71 -24.26 25.46
CA SER A 14 -33.50 -23.41 25.41
C SER A 14 -32.47 -23.88 24.37
N PHE A 15 -32.44 -25.18 24.02
CA PHE A 15 -31.62 -25.69 22.91
C PHE A 15 -32.17 -25.36 21.51
N LEU A 16 -33.46 -25.02 21.39
CA LEU A 16 -34.08 -24.60 20.13
C LEU A 16 -33.89 -23.09 19.85
N PHE A 17 -33.54 -22.30 20.87
CA PHE A 17 -33.25 -20.86 20.75
C PHE A 17 -31.76 -20.50 20.78
N SER A 18 -30.86 -21.45 21.05
CA SER A 18 -29.45 -21.34 20.69
C SER A 18 -29.31 -21.52 19.17
N GLY A 19 -29.83 -20.52 18.47
CA GLY A 19 -29.81 -20.41 17.02
C GLY A 19 -28.41 -20.67 16.50
N CYS A 20 -28.37 -21.26 15.31
CA CYS A 20 -27.31 -21.11 14.33
C CYS A 20 -26.54 -19.81 14.58
N GLN A 21 -25.42 -19.90 15.30
CA GLN A 21 -24.35 -18.97 15.03
C GLN A 21 -23.96 -19.32 13.60
N SER A 22 -24.44 -18.51 12.65
CA SER A 22 -23.94 -18.62 11.29
C SER A 22 -22.44 -18.55 11.43
N GLU A 23 -21.74 -19.62 11.07
CA GLU A 23 -20.34 -19.50 10.67
C GLU A 23 -20.38 -18.49 9.53
N ARG A 24 -20.17 -17.20 9.84
CA ARG A 24 -19.95 -16.19 8.83
C ARG A 24 -18.72 -16.71 8.10
N ILE A 25 -18.93 -17.10 6.85
CA ILE A 25 -17.88 -17.51 5.94
C ILE A 25 -16.85 -16.38 6.00
N LYS A 26 -15.75 -16.68 6.68
CA LYS A 26 -14.69 -15.72 6.96
C LYS A 26 -14.01 -15.50 5.61
N GLY A 27 -14.28 -14.35 5.01
CA GLY A 27 -13.67 -14.00 3.73
C GLY A 27 -12.16 -14.17 3.80
N PHE A 28 -11.58 -14.80 2.78
CA PHE A 28 -10.14 -14.94 2.66
C PHE A 28 -9.52 -13.60 2.30
N ILE A 29 -8.80 -13.01 3.27
CA ILE A 29 -8.02 -11.78 3.08
C ILE A 29 -6.53 -12.12 3.25
N VAL A 30 -5.71 -11.76 2.27
CA VAL A 30 -4.25 -11.91 2.34
C VAL A 30 -3.55 -10.62 1.95
N PHE A 31 -2.66 -10.16 2.82
CA PHE A 31 -1.80 -9.02 2.58
C PHE A 31 -0.51 -9.42 1.87
N GLY A 32 -0.05 -8.53 0.99
CA GLY A 32 1.34 -8.50 0.57
C GLY A 32 2.26 -8.26 1.77
N LYS A 33 3.40 -8.94 1.78
CA LYS A 33 4.38 -8.83 2.86
C LYS A 33 5.45 -7.81 2.50
N TRP A 34 5.83 -7.02 3.50
CA TRP A 34 6.88 -6.03 3.43
C TRP A 34 8.10 -6.52 4.20
N ASP A 35 9.28 -6.15 3.76
CA ASP A 35 10.49 -6.20 4.59
C ASP A 35 11.37 -5.00 4.21
N GLY A 36 11.49 -4.04 5.11
CA GLY A 36 12.13 -2.78 4.77
C GLY A 36 12.28 -1.79 5.89
N VAL A 37 13.06 -0.76 5.63
CA VAL A 37 13.25 0.40 6.49
C VAL A 37 12.68 1.62 5.78
N TYR A 38 11.66 2.24 6.34
CA TYR A 38 11.12 3.52 5.89
C TYR A 38 11.69 4.62 6.79
N VAL A 39 12.45 5.53 6.21
CA VAL A 39 12.91 6.75 6.88
C VAL A 39 12.02 7.90 6.43
N ALA A 40 11.43 8.65 7.35
CA ALA A 40 10.70 9.90 7.08
C ALA A 40 11.44 11.08 7.73
N LYS A 41 11.21 12.30 7.24
CA LYS A 41 11.70 13.48 7.95
C LYS A 41 10.91 13.70 9.23
N LYS A 42 11.50 14.44 10.17
CA LYS A 42 10.76 14.92 11.33
C LYS A 42 9.53 15.72 10.85
N ASP A 43 8.38 15.45 11.46
CA ASP A 43 7.08 16.06 11.19
C ASP A 43 6.43 15.69 9.84
N ASP A 44 7.14 15.01 8.93
CA ASP A 44 6.56 14.46 7.69
C ASP A 44 5.77 13.17 7.99
N PRO A 45 4.66 12.89 7.26
CA PRO A 45 3.96 11.62 7.39
C PRO A 45 4.78 10.46 6.82
N PHE A 46 4.61 9.29 7.42
CA PHE A 46 4.90 8.01 6.78
C PHE A 46 3.78 7.69 5.80
N VAL A 47 4.11 7.60 4.51
CA VAL A 47 3.16 7.24 3.44
C VAL A 47 3.37 5.76 3.10
N LEU A 48 2.44 4.91 3.56
CA LEU A 48 2.51 3.46 3.40
C LEU A 48 1.40 2.99 2.46
N ASN A 49 1.67 1.96 1.67
CA ASN A 49 0.72 1.38 0.73
C ASN A 49 0.67 -0.12 0.98
N PHE A 50 -0.50 -0.67 1.31
CA PHE A 50 -0.67 -2.09 1.59
C PHE A 50 -1.57 -2.71 0.53
N ILE A 51 -0.98 -3.58 -0.29
CA ILE A 51 -1.70 -4.36 -1.28
C ILE A 51 -2.24 -5.62 -0.61
N LEU A 52 -3.50 -5.95 -0.88
CA LEU A 52 -4.12 -7.18 -0.40
C LEU A 52 -5.09 -7.76 -1.43
N LEU A 53 -5.34 -9.07 -1.32
CA LEU A 53 -6.36 -9.78 -2.07
C LEU A 53 -7.46 -10.20 -1.11
N SER A 54 -8.71 -10.03 -1.54
CA SER A 54 -9.89 -10.49 -0.80
C SER A 54 -10.85 -11.23 -1.73
N ASP A 55 -11.43 -12.33 -1.26
CA ASP A 55 -12.52 -13.04 -1.97
C ASP A 55 -13.90 -12.38 -1.76
N SER A 56 -13.93 -11.30 -0.97
CA SER A 56 -15.14 -10.56 -0.61
C SER A 56 -14.90 -9.05 -0.68
N PRO A 57 -15.94 -8.23 -0.96
CA PRO A 57 -15.83 -6.78 -0.89
C PRO A 57 -15.47 -6.31 0.52
N LEU A 58 -14.58 -5.33 0.63
CA LEU A 58 -14.16 -4.73 1.90
C LEU A 58 -14.93 -3.44 2.25
N THR A 59 -16.16 -3.31 1.76
CA THR A 59 -17.00 -2.10 1.90
C THR A 59 -17.38 -1.76 3.34
N ASN A 60 -17.15 -2.69 4.28
CA ASN A 60 -17.49 -2.58 5.68
C ASN A 60 -16.26 -2.31 6.58
N VAL A 61 -15.07 -2.05 6.02
CA VAL A 61 -13.91 -1.64 6.81
C VAL A 61 -14.08 -0.17 7.22
N THR A 62 -14.19 0.04 8.53
CA THR A 62 -14.45 1.37 9.14
C THR A 62 -13.20 2.05 9.69
N SER A 63 -12.17 1.27 10.00
CA SER A 63 -10.90 1.78 10.52
C SER A 63 -9.80 0.73 10.34
N ILE A 64 -8.56 1.20 10.33
CA ILE A 64 -7.36 0.37 10.42
C ILE A 64 -6.57 0.76 11.66
N ASP A 65 -5.76 -0.15 12.18
CA ASP A 65 -4.86 0.10 13.31
C ASP A 65 -3.55 -0.68 13.15
N PHE A 66 -2.48 -0.16 13.74
CA PHE A 66 -1.17 -0.81 13.84
C PHE A 66 -0.87 -1.08 15.32
N PRO A 67 -1.20 -2.29 15.82
CA PRO A 67 -1.18 -2.59 17.26
C PRO A 67 0.15 -2.27 17.95
N GLU A 68 1.27 -2.46 17.24
CA GLU A 68 2.62 -2.23 17.75
C GLU A 68 2.92 -0.76 18.04
N ILE A 69 2.22 0.16 17.35
CA ILE A 69 2.53 1.60 17.39
C ILE A 69 1.33 2.47 17.75
N ALA A 70 0.15 1.90 18.02
CA ALA A 70 -1.08 2.64 18.32
C ALA A 70 -0.90 3.77 19.35
N HIS A 71 -0.04 3.56 20.36
CA HIS A 71 0.28 4.56 21.39
C HIS A 71 1.14 5.74 20.89
N ALA A 72 1.91 5.52 19.83
CA ALA A 72 2.84 6.48 19.23
C ALA A 72 2.24 7.22 18.03
N ILE A 73 1.06 6.82 17.54
CA ILE A 73 0.34 7.52 16.46
C ILE A 73 -0.18 8.86 16.99
N ASP A 74 0.12 9.94 16.26
CA ASP A 74 -0.46 11.27 16.49
C ASP A 74 -1.71 11.48 15.64
N ASP A 75 -1.56 11.30 14.33
CA ASP A 75 -2.63 11.33 13.35
C ASP A 75 -2.46 10.18 12.36
N MET A 76 -3.58 9.65 11.87
CA MET A 76 -3.58 8.63 10.83
C MET A 76 -4.82 8.75 9.95
N GLN A 77 -4.57 8.81 8.66
CA GLN A 77 -5.59 8.78 7.61
C GLN A 77 -5.33 7.59 6.71
N TYR A 78 -6.39 7.01 6.17
CA TYR A 78 -6.25 5.93 5.20
C TYR A 78 -7.33 5.99 4.13
N ASP A 79 -6.97 5.51 2.95
CA ASP A 79 -7.88 5.27 1.84
C ASP A 79 -7.84 3.79 1.47
N LEU A 80 -9.01 3.18 1.32
CA LEU A 80 -9.17 1.83 0.79
C LEU A 80 -9.66 1.93 -0.66
N ILE A 81 -8.79 1.54 -1.58
CA ILE A 81 -9.01 1.68 -3.02
C ILE A 81 -9.22 0.28 -3.60
N GLU A 82 -10.33 0.09 -4.30
CA GLU A 82 -10.62 -1.11 -5.07
C GLU A 82 -9.82 -1.09 -6.39
N GLY A 83 -9.08 -2.18 -6.65
CA GLY A 83 -8.27 -2.36 -7.85
C GLY A 83 -8.90 -3.33 -8.86
N ASP A 84 -8.05 -4.02 -9.61
CA ASP A 84 -8.51 -5.00 -10.59
C ASP A 84 -8.96 -6.31 -9.94
N LYS A 85 -9.95 -6.95 -10.56
CA LYS A 85 -10.37 -8.30 -10.20
C LYS A 85 -9.49 -9.35 -10.89
N TYR A 86 -9.04 -10.35 -10.13
CA TYR A 86 -8.32 -11.52 -10.67
C TYR A 86 -8.98 -12.82 -10.19
N LYS A 87 -9.63 -13.53 -11.12
CA LYS A 87 -10.45 -14.72 -10.83
C LYS A 87 -11.50 -14.40 -9.74
N ASP A 88 -11.49 -15.16 -8.65
CA ASP A 88 -12.40 -15.02 -7.52
C ASP A 88 -11.93 -13.98 -6.49
N PHE A 89 -10.78 -13.34 -6.73
CA PHE A 89 -10.21 -12.34 -5.82
C PHE A 89 -10.32 -10.93 -6.37
N GLN A 90 -10.59 -9.99 -5.48
CA GLN A 90 -10.54 -8.56 -5.72
C GLN A 90 -9.25 -8.00 -5.13
N LEU A 91 -8.49 -7.26 -5.94
CA LEU A 91 -7.34 -6.49 -5.46
C LEU A 91 -7.83 -5.26 -4.70
N PHE A 92 -7.22 -4.99 -3.56
CA PHE A 92 -7.38 -3.74 -2.84
C PHE A 92 -6.02 -3.15 -2.48
N ASN A 93 -5.99 -1.83 -2.38
CA ASN A 93 -4.87 -1.06 -1.87
C ASN A 93 -5.34 -0.23 -0.67
N ILE A 94 -4.64 -0.33 0.46
CA ILE A 94 -4.81 0.56 1.61
C ILE A 94 -3.64 1.55 1.60
N ALA A 95 -3.90 2.78 1.20
CA ALA A 95 -2.96 3.88 1.34
C ALA A 95 -3.11 4.49 2.74
N VAL A 96 -2.00 4.69 3.46
CA VAL A 96 -1.99 5.18 4.83
C VAL A 96 -1.03 6.35 4.93
N ASN A 97 -1.52 7.47 5.46
CA ASN A 97 -0.71 8.60 5.88
C ASN A 97 -0.67 8.61 7.41
N LEU A 98 0.52 8.46 7.98
CA LEU A 98 0.70 8.25 9.41
C LEU A 98 1.71 9.25 9.99
N HIS A 99 1.30 10.03 10.98
CA HIS A 99 2.17 10.86 11.80
C HIS A 99 2.42 10.20 13.15
N LEU A 100 3.68 10.25 13.62
CA LEU A 100 4.08 9.70 14.91
C LEU A 100 4.43 10.82 15.89
N LYS A 101 4.00 10.70 17.15
CA LYS A 101 4.19 11.71 18.20
C LYS A 101 5.66 12.03 18.43
N GLU A 102 6.43 11.04 18.86
CA GLU A 102 7.88 11.13 19.01
C GLU A 102 8.48 9.72 19.02
N VAL A 103 9.05 9.27 17.89
CA VAL A 103 9.87 8.05 17.85
C VAL A 103 11.09 8.23 16.97
N SER A 104 12.26 7.81 17.45
CA SER A 104 13.46 7.72 16.63
C SER A 104 13.39 6.52 15.68
N SER A 105 12.81 5.41 16.14
CA SER A 105 12.49 4.26 15.30
C SER A 105 11.46 3.33 15.95
N THR A 106 10.61 2.69 15.14
CA THR A 106 9.70 1.62 15.55
C THR A 106 9.53 0.61 14.42
N THR A 107 8.91 -0.55 14.68
CA THR A 107 8.63 -1.57 13.67
C THR A 107 7.16 -1.94 13.72
N ILE A 108 6.50 -1.94 12.55
CA ILE A 108 5.17 -2.51 12.37
C ILE A 108 5.30 -3.85 11.67
N SER A 109 4.52 -4.84 12.11
CA SER A 109 4.48 -6.17 11.51
C SER A 109 3.07 -6.68 11.23
N LYS A 110 2.07 -5.98 11.76
CA LYS A 110 0.67 -6.32 11.63
C LYS A 110 -0.18 -5.09 11.32
N ILE A 111 -1.28 -5.33 10.61
CA ILE A 111 -2.36 -4.37 10.42
C ILE A 111 -3.65 -5.00 10.95
N THR A 112 -4.44 -4.24 11.69
CA THR A 112 -5.76 -4.66 12.14
C THR A 112 -6.81 -3.93 11.33
N LEU A 113 -7.68 -4.67 10.64
CA LEU A 113 -8.88 -4.13 10.00
C LEU A 113 -10.04 -4.19 10.99
N ILE A 114 -10.74 -3.08 11.14
CA ILE A 114 -11.93 -2.96 12.00
C ILE A 114 -13.15 -2.82 11.10
N PHE A 115 -14.03 -3.81 11.16
CA PHE A 115 -15.22 -3.90 10.34
C PHE A 115 -16.45 -3.37 11.08
N ASP A 116 -17.50 -3.04 10.31
CA ASP A 116 -18.83 -2.77 10.83
C ASP A 116 -19.24 -3.86 11.84
N GLN A 117 -19.92 -3.46 12.92
CA GLN A 117 -20.28 -4.33 14.06
C GLN A 117 -19.11 -4.70 14.99
N LYS A 118 -17.99 -3.94 14.93
CA LYS A 118 -16.82 -4.05 15.82
C LYS A 118 -16.07 -5.38 15.74
N TYR A 119 -16.28 -6.15 14.67
CA TYR A 119 -15.40 -7.24 14.36
C TYR A 119 -14.03 -6.68 13.97
N LYS A 120 -12.96 -7.25 14.51
CA LYS A 120 -11.59 -6.86 14.17
C LYS A 120 -10.78 -8.10 13.81
N GLU A 121 -9.97 -7.98 12.78
CA GLU A 121 -9.04 -9.03 12.38
C GLU A 121 -7.66 -8.44 12.14
N THR A 122 -6.65 -9.12 12.67
CA THR A 122 -5.25 -8.68 12.58
C THR A 122 -4.50 -9.58 11.61
N PHE A 123 -3.91 -8.97 10.59
CA PHE A 123 -3.19 -9.64 9.52
C PHE A 123 -1.69 -9.34 9.59
N PRO A 124 -0.82 -10.33 9.33
CA PRO A 124 0.60 -10.08 9.21
C PRO A 124 0.92 -9.35 7.89
N ILE A 125 1.76 -8.33 7.96
CA ILE A 125 2.19 -7.51 6.80
C ILE A 125 3.70 -7.57 6.56
N GLY A 126 4.41 -8.50 7.21
CA GLY A 126 5.87 -8.57 7.18
C GLY A 126 6.49 -7.68 8.25
N HIS A 127 7.57 -6.95 7.95
CA HIS A 127 8.24 -6.05 8.89
C HIS A 127 8.62 -4.73 8.21
N ILE A 128 8.10 -3.61 8.70
CA ILE A 128 8.51 -2.29 8.24
C ILE A 128 9.06 -1.53 9.44
N LYS A 129 10.36 -1.24 9.39
CA LYS A 129 11.01 -0.39 10.39
C LYS A 129 10.82 1.08 9.98
N LEU A 130 10.01 1.79 10.74
CA LEU A 130 9.82 3.24 10.62
C LEU A 130 10.96 3.94 11.38
N VAL A 131 11.58 4.94 10.77
CA VAL A 131 12.69 5.72 11.34
C VAL A 131 12.46 7.20 11.04
N VAL A 132 12.63 8.06 12.04
CA VAL A 132 12.64 9.52 11.81
C VAL A 132 14.09 9.96 11.60
N GLY A 133 14.40 10.52 10.44
CA GLY A 133 15.75 10.94 10.04
C GLY A 133 15.76 12.21 9.20
N GLU A 134 16.90 12.57 8.61
CA GLU A 134 17.01 13.81 7.81
C GLU A 134 16.44 13.70 6.39
N LYS A 135 16.24 12.48 5.89
CA LYS A 135 15.83 12.19 4.51
C LYS A 135 14.68 11.18 4.49
N GLY A 136 13.69 11.44 3.64
CA GLY A 136 12.64 10.49 3.29
C GLY A 136 13.19 9.42 2.35
N ILE A 137 13.47 8.21 2.83
CA ILE A 137 14.06 7.12 2.03
C ILE A 137 13.44 5.79 2.48
N PHE A 138 12.96 5.00 1.53
CA PHE A 138 12.60 3.61 1.76
C PHE A 138 13.71 2.68 1.24
N THR A 139 14.15 1.73 2.08
CA THR A 139 15.18 0.74 1.73
C THR A 139 14.63 -0.67 1.97
N PRO A 140 14.39 -1.48 0.93
CA PRO A 140 13.97 -2.87 1.11
C PRO A 140 15.07 -3.70 1.79
N GLN A 141 14.67 -4.70 2.58
CA GLN A 141 15.59 -5.74 3.07
C GLN A 141 15.60 -6.92 2.08
N ASN A 142 16.72 -7.64 2.04
CA ASN A 142 17.02 -8.70 1.06
C ASN A 142 15.81 -9.61 0.76
N GLU A 143 15.65 -10.01 -0.51
CA GLU A 143 14.61 -10.93 -1.05
C GLU A 143 13.17 -10.38 -1.15
N TYR A 144 12.87 -9.19 -0.62
CA TYR A 144 11.52 -8.60 -0.75
C TYR A 144 11.44 -7.58 -1.88
N VAL A 145 10.46 -7.77 -2.76
CA VAL A 145 10.05 -6.78 -3.77
C VAL A 145 9.00 -5.89 -3.12
N THR A 146 9.37 -4.67 -2.77
CA THR A 146 8.37 -3.67 -2.41
C THR A 146 7.73 -3.13 -3.67
N ALA A 147 6.44 -3.40 -3.85
CA ALA A 147 5.59 -2.71 -4.82
C ALA A 147 5.29 -1.28 -4.34
N TYR A 148 6.35 -0.54 -4.01
CA TYR A 148 6.27 0.91 -4.06
C TYR A 148 6.29 1.27 -5.54
N PRO A 149 5.46 2.19 -6.05
CA PRO A 149 5.74 2.76 -7.37
C PRO A 149 7.17 3.28 -7.27
N ASN A 150 8.09 2.65 -7.99
CA ASN A 150 9.47 3.08 -8.00
C ASN A 150 9.43 4.50 -8.61
N THR A 151 9.35 5.52 -7.76
CA THR A 151 9.32 6.93 -8.17
C THR A 151 10.66 7.35 -8.77
N GLN A 152 11.62 6.42 -8.78
CA GLN A 152 12.96 6.62 -9.26
C GLN A 152 12.98 6.42 -10.78
N PHE A 153 12.62 7.50 -11.48
CA PHE A 153 13.07 7.84 -12.82
C PHE A 153 12.79 6.80 -13.91
N PHE A 154 11.82 7.08 -14.78
CA PHE A 154 11.73 6.36 -16.03
C PHE A 154 12.85 6.81 -16.96
N GLN A 155 13.64 5.86 -17.46
CA GLN A 155 14.73 6.12 -18.40
C GLN A 155 14.44 5.49 -19.76
N ALA A 156 14.48 6.29 -20.82
CA ALA A 156 14.52 5.81 -22.19
C ALA A 156 15.93 6.04 -22.79
N LYS A 157 16.43 5.06 -23.54
CA LYS A 157 17.70 5.17 -24.29
C LYS A 157 17.42 5.21 -25.77
N LEU A 158 17.83 6.29 -26.44
CA LEU A 158 17.70 6.46 -27.88
C LEU A 158 19.08 6.64 -28.51
N LYS A 159 19.31 6.01 -29.67
CA LYS A 159 20.54 6.19 -30.45
C LYS A 159 20.23 6.92 -31.73
N ASN A 160 20.97 7.98 -32.03
CA ASN A 160 20.93 8.60 -33.35
C ASN A 160 21.66 7.69 -34.35
N ILE A 161 20.90 6.90 -35.11
CA ILE A 161 21.45 6.01 -36.14
C ILE A 161 21.68 6.69 -37.49
N SER A 162 21.42 8.00 -37.59
CA SER A 162 21.70 8.76 -38.81
C SER A 162 23.15 9.20 -38.90
N GLU A 163 23.58 9.57 -40.10
CA GLU A 163 24.90 10.15 -40.36
C GLU A 163 24.99 11.65 -39.99
N HIS A 164 23.90 12.23 -39.48
CA HIS A 164 23.79 13.66 -39.24
C HIS A 164 23.47 13.98 -37.78
N THR A 165 23.89 15.17 -37.34
CA THR A 165 23.47 15.69 -36.04
C THR A 165 21.99 16.02 -36.07
N ILE A 166 21.23 15.56 -35.07
CA ILE A 166 19.81 15.87 -34.92
C ILE A 166 19.59 16.87 -33.80
N HIS A 167 18.62 17.76 -33.97
CA HIS A 167 18.24 18.74 -32.94
C HIS A 167 16.88 18.37 -32.34
N ILE A 168 16.87 18.05 -31.05
CA ILE A 168 15.66 17.73 -30.32
C ILE A 168 14.97 19.04 -29.96
N LYS A 169 13.81 19.32 -30.56
CA LYS A 169 13.06 20.56 -30.32
C LYS A 169 12.17 20.50 -29.08
N ARG A 170 11.54 19.34 -28.84
CA ARG A 170 10.60 19.07 -27.75
C ARG A 170 10.51 17.57 -27.52
N VAL A 171 10.34 17.15 -26.27
CA VAL A 171 9.91 15.80 -25.93
C VAL A 171 8.47 15.87 -25.44
N THR A 172 7.62 14.94 -25.88
CA THR A 172 6.23 14.87 -25.44
C THR A 172 5.99 13.47 -24.91
N VAL A 173 5.41 13.38 -23.72
CA VAL A 173 5.08 12.12 -23.07
C VAL A 173 3.59 12.15 -22.80
N GLU A 174 2.92 11.08 -23.23
CA GLU A 174 1.51 10.87 -22.94
C GLU A 174 1.43 9.85 -21.80
N ASN A 175 0.82 10.25 -20.69
CA ASN A 175 0.55 9.37 -19.56
C ASN A 175 -0.89 9.63 -19.10
N SER A 176 -1.66 8.56 -18.95
CA SER A 176 -3.09 8.64 -18.60
C SER A 176 -3.34 8.85 -17.10
N PHE A 177 -2.33 8.65 -16.24
CA PHE A 177 -2.51 8.53 -14.79
C PHE A 177 -1.51 9.33 -13.95
N LEU A 178 -0.41 9.84 -14.51
CA LEU A 178 0.63 10.58 -13.79
C LEU A 178 0.95 11.90 -14.47
N GLN A 179 1.03 12.98 -13.69
CA GLN A 179 1.59 14.25 -14.15
C GLN A 179 3.12 14.15 -14.21
N ILE A 180 3.73 14.67 -15.26
CA ILE A 180 5.19 14.66 -15.44
C ILE A 180 5.74 16.05 -15.08
N LYS A 181 6.74 16.08 -14.19
CA LYS A 181 7.33 17.32 -13.68
C LYS A 181 8.40 17.87 -14.60
N ASP A 182 9.36 17.02 -14.90
CA ASP A 182 10.57 17.38 -15.62
C ASP A 182 10.94 16.25 -16.58
N ILE A 183 11.39 16.67 -17.77
CA ILE A 183 12.05 15.80 -18.74
C ILE A 183 13.49 16.30 -18.89
N LYS A 184 14.46 15.41 -18.68
CA LYS A 184 15.88 15.71 -18.89
C LYS A 184 16.44 14.81 -19.98
N ILE A 185 17.32 15.36 -20.81
CA ILE A 185 18.11 14.59 -21.77
C ILE A 185 19.56 14.68 -21.30
N ASN A 186 20.24 13.56 -21.02
CA ASN A 186 21.62 13.56 -20.50
C ASN A 186 21.83 14.58 -19.35
N ASP A 187 20.88 14.63 -18.41
CA ASP A 187 20.86 15.52 -17.24
C ASP A 187 20.73 17.03 -17.50
N LYS A 188 20.50 17.43 -18.76
CA LYS A 188 20.28 18.82 -19.17
C LYS A 188 18.84 19.05 -19.64
N SER A 189 18.44 20.31 -19.74
CA SER A 189 17.09 20.71 -20.19
C SER A 189 16.76 20.17 -21.58
N GLU A 190 15.47 20.13 -21.90
CA GLU A 190 15.00 19.94 -23.27
C GLU A 190 15.62 21.01 -24.20
N LYS A 191 15.91 20.61 -25.44
CA LYS A 191 16.72 21.31 -26.47
C LYS A 191 18.21 20.93 -26.46
N GLN A 192 18.53 19.88 -27.21
CA GLN A 192 19.90 19.40 -27.39
C GLN A 192 20.19 18.97 -28.82
N SER A 193 21.46 19.09 -29.18
CA SER A 193 22.02 18.52 -30.41
C SER A 193 22.60 17.15 -30.07
N VAL A 194 22.29 16.15 -30.87
CA VAL A 194 22.76 14.77 -30.71
C VAL A 194 23.54 14.41 -31.96
N GLY A 195 24.84 14.16 -31.82
CA GLY A 195 25.72 13.80 -32.92
C GLY A 195 25.36 12.46 -33.56
N ALA A 196 25.94 12.19 -34.73
CA ALA A 196 25.81 10.89 -35.39
C ALA A 196 26.32 9.77 -34.48
N ASN A 197 25.58 8.66 -34.40
CA ASN A 197 25.86 7.50 -33.53
C ASN A 197 25.85 7.77 -32.01
N GLU A 198 25.52 8.97 -31.57
CA GLU A 198 25.43 9.30 -30.14
C GLU A 198 24.17 8.68 -29.51
N THR A 199 24.32 8.21 -28.27
CA THR A 199 23.21 7.69 -27.47
C THR A 199 22.82 8.73 -26.43
N ILE A 200 21.52 8.96 -26.30
CA ILE A 200 20.95 9.85 -25.30
C ILE A 200 20.12 9.06 -24.29
N ASN A 201 20.14 9.53 -23.05
CA ASN A 201 19.30 9.08 -21.98
C ASN A 201 18.23 10.15 -21.73
N ILE A 202 16.96 9.76 -21.81
CA ILE A 202 15.84 10.63 -21.45
C ILE A 202 15.32 10.16 -20.10
N TYR A 203 15.26 11.08 -19.15
CA TYR A 203 14.77 10.86 -17.80
C TYR A 203 13.45 11.59 -17.60
N PHE A 204 12.46 10.92 -17.02
CA PHE A 204 11.18 11.50 -16.68
C PHE A 204 10.92 11.36 -15.18
N ASN A 205 10.54 12.46 -14.54
CA ASN A 205 10.19 12.48 -13.14
C ASN A 205 8.69 12.75 -12.97
N PRO A 206 7.89 11.81 -12.44
CA PRO A 206 6.49 12.08 -12.15
C PRO A 206 6.34 13.11 -11.00
N TRP A 207 5.29 13.93 -11.05
CA TRP A 207 4.82 14.70 -9.88
C TRP A 207 4.22 13.73 -8.86
N CYS A 208 4.58 13.93 -7.58
CA CYS A 208 3.78 13.46 -6.46
C CYS A 208 2.66 14.48 -6.19
#